data_AF-A0A9D3AP17-F1
#
_entry.id   AF-A0A9D3AP17-F1
#
_cell.length_a   1.000
_cell.length_b   1.000
_cell.length_c   1.000
_cell.angle_alpha   90.00
_cell.angle_beta   90.00
_cell.angle_gamma   90.00
#
_symmetry.space_group_name_H-M   'P 1'
#
loop_
_entity.id
_entity.type
_entity.pdbx_description
1 polymer ?
#
loop_
_entity_poly.entity_id
_entity_poly.type
_entity_poly.pdbx_seq_one_letter_code
_entity_poly.pdbx_strand_id
1 'polypeptide(L)' 'MATELKRMTFAVTPDMEELMDEAKKIFYDRTQSEMIRTLLVAGLAAFKAEKEAKQKGGMV' A
#
# COMPACT_ATOMS: atom_id res chain seq x y z
N MET A 1 -21.21 -3.62 18.48
CA MET A 1 -20.69 -4.24 17.24
C MET A 1 -19.22 -3.90 17.14
N ALA A 2 -18.35 -4.76 17.67
CA ALA A 2 -16.90 -4.51 17.61
C ALA A 2 -16.49 -4.62 16.14
N THR A 3 -16.11 -3.51 15.52
CA THR A 3 -15.39 -3.56 14.25
C THR A 3 -14.16 -4.42 14.49
N GLU A 4 -14.01 -5.54 13.77
CA GLU A 4 -12.91 -6.52 13.89
C GLU A 4 -11.57 -5.93 13.38
N LEU A 5 -11.20 -4.76 13.88
CA LEU A 5 -9.96 -4.07 13.54
C LEU A 5 -8.84 -4.62 14.43
N LYS A 6 -7.88 -5.28 13.80
CA LYS A 6 -6.65 -5.71 14.46
C LYS A 6 -5.64 -4.57 14.43
N ARG A 7 -5.17 -4.13 15.60
CA ARG A 7 -4.06 -3.17 15.72
C ARG A 7 -2.75 -3.86 15.35
N MET A 8 -1.93 -3.19 14.57
CA MET A 8 -0.62 -3.68 14.12
C MET A 8 0.41 -2.56 14.26
N THR A 9 1.59 -2.91 14.77
CA THR A 9 2.74 -2.01 14.89
C THR A 9 3.86 -2.59 14.01
N PHE A 10 4.53 -1.74 13.23
CA PHE A 10 5.67 -2.12 12.42
C PHE A 10 6.74 -1.03 12.51
N ALA A 11 8.01 -1.44 12.47
CA ALA A 11 9.13 -0.52 12.34
C ALA A 11 9.29 -0.15 10.86
N VAL A 12 9.65 1.10 10.60
CA VAL A 12 9.93 1.63 9.27
C VAL A 12 11.37 2.13 9.20
N THR A 13 11.95 2.07 8.01
CA THR A 13 13.23 2.74 7.74
C THR A 13 13.00 4.24 7.53
N PRO A 14 14.03 5.09 7.71
CA PRO A 14 13.91 6.53 7.46
C PRO A 14 13.39 6.86 6.05
N ASP A 15 13.88 6.15 5.03
CA ASP A 15 13.43 6.32 3.64
C ASP A 15 11.92 6.06 3.47
N MET A 16 11.38 5.11 4.24
CA MET A 16 9.94 4.83 4.24
C MET A 16 9.15 5.91 4.98
N GLU A 17 9.73 6.57 5.99
CA GLU A 17 9.09 7.71 6.66
C GLU A 17 8.88 8.88 5.69
N GLU A 18 9.88 9.18 4.86
CA GLU A 18 9.78 10.24 3.83
C GLU A 18 8.64 9.95 2.84
N LEU A 19 8.56 8.72 2.34
CA LEU A 19 7.47 8.29 1.46
C LEU A 19 6.10 8.35 2.15
N MET A 20 6.05 8.00 3.45
CA MET A 20 4.81 8.10 4.22
C MET A 20 4.38 9.55 4.43
N ASP A 21 5.30 10.49 4.59
CA ASP A 21 4.99 11.91 4.72
C ASP A 21 4.48 12.52 3.42
N GLU A 22 5.00 12.10 2.26
CA GLU A 22 4.42 12.43 0.97
C GLU A 22 3.01 11.87 0.82
N ALA A 23 2.81 10.59 1.17
CA ALA A 23 1.50 9.98 1.14
C ALA A 23 0.50 10.71 2.05
N LYS A 24 0.89 11.11 3.27
CA LYS A 24 0.03 11.87 4.17
C LYS A 24 -0.47 13.19 3.56
N LYS A 25 0.34 13.86 2.73
CA LYS A 25 -0.09 15.09 2.03
C LYS A 25 -1.18 14.79 1.00
N ILE A 26 -1.11 13.64 0.33
CA ILE A 26 -2.12 13.20 -0.64
C ILE A 26 -3.40 12.76 0.07
N PHE A 27 -3.27 12.10 1.22
CA PHE A 27 -4.37 11.55 2.03
C PHE A 27 -4.76 12.45 3.20
N TYR A 28 -4.63 13.78 3.05
CA TYR A 28 -4.80 14.74 4.15
C TYR A 28 -6.23 14.73 4.77
N ASP A 29 -7.23 14.25 4.03
CA ASP A 29 -8.63 14.17 4.44
C ASP A 29 -9.04 12.77 4.95
N ARG A 30 -8.08 11.85 5.11
CA ARG A 30 -8.30 10.45 5.48
C ARG A 30 -7.49 10.05 6.70
N THR A 31 -7.92 8.96 7.35
CA THR A 31 -7.15 8.38 8.46
C THR A 31 -5.90 7.68 7.94
N GLN A 32 -4.86 7.59 8.78
CA GLN A 32 -3.64 6.84 8.43
C GLN A 32 -3.94 5.37 8.09
N SER A 33 -4.91 4.74 8.76
CA SER A 33 -5.32 3.36 8.45
C SER A 33 -5.95 3.23 7.07
N GLU A 34 -6.74 4.21 6.63
CA GLU A 34 -7.31 4.24 5.28
C GLU A 34 -6.24 4.49 4.22
N MET A 35 -5.30 5.39 4.49
CA MET A 35 -4.13 5.62 3.64
C MET A 35 -3.35 4.32 3.43
N ILE A 36 -2.95 3.64 4.51
CA ILE A 36 -2.20 2.38 4.44
C ILE A 36 -3.00 1.29 3.72
N ARG A 37 -4.31 1.15 3.99
CA ARG A 37 -5.16 0.18 3.29
C ARG A 37 -5.20 0.46 1.79
N THR A 38 -5.34 1.72 1.39
CA THR A 38 -5.40 2.11 -0.03
C THR A 38 -4.09 1.82 -0.74
N LEU A 39 -2.96 2.21 -0.14
CA LEU A 39 -1.63 1.95 -0.68
C LEU A 39 -1.33 0.45 -0.80
N LEU A 40 -1.70 -0.36 0.20
CA LEU A 40 -1.54 -1.82 0.16
C LEU A 40 -2.32 -2.46 -0.97
N VAL A 41 -3.60 -2.08 -1.15
CA VAL A 41 -4.44 -2.63 -2.23
C VAL A 41 -3.89 -2.24 -3.60
N ALA A 42 -3.51 -0.97 -3.78
CA ALA A 42 -2.93 -0.48 -5.02
C ALA A 42 -1.59 -1.19 -5.34
N GLY A 43 -0.71 -1.33 -4.35
CA GLY A 43 0.57 -2.03 -4.50
C GLY A 43 0.40 -3.50 -4.87
N LEU A 44 -0.55 -4.21 -4.25
CA LEU A 44 -0.85 -5.61 -4.60
C LEU A 44 -1.45 -5.75 -6.00
N ALA A 45 -2.30 -4.81 -6.42
CA ALA A 45 -2.86 -4.80 -7.77
C ALA A 45 -1.77 -4.56 -8.83
N ALA A 46 -0.91 -3.57 -8.61
CA ALA A 46 0.23 -3.27 -9.48
C ALA A 46 1.18 -4.47 -9.58
N PHE A 47 1.53 -5.08 -8.44
CA PHE A 47 2.41 -6.25 -8.41
C PHE A 47 1.84 -7.45 -9.17
N LYS A 48 0.53 -7.71 -9.05
CA LYS A 48 -0.14 -8.77 -9.82
C LYS A 48 -0.12 -8.47 -11.32
N ALA A 49 -0.43 -7.23 -11.71
CA ALA A 49 -0.42 -6.81 -13.10
C ALA A 49 0.98 -6.94 -13.73
N GLU A 50 2.03 -6.55 -13.01
CA GLU A 50 3.42 -6.73 -13.46
C GLU A 50 3.79 -8.20 -13.62
N LYS A 51 3.37 -9.06 -12.69
CA LYS A 51 3.62 -10.50 -12.75
C LYS A 51 2.93 -11.14 -13.96
N GLU A 52 1.67 -10.78 -14.20
CA GLU A 52 0.89 -11.27 -15.34
C GLU A 52 1.44 -10.76 -16.68
N ALA A 53 1.90 -9.50 -16.73
CA ALA A 53 2.56 -8.94 -17.90
C ALA A 53 3.87 -9.68 -18.23
N LYS A 54 4.69 -10.00 -17.20
CA LYS A 54 5.91 -10.80 -17.37
C LYS A 54 5.62 -12.24 -17.79
N GLN A 55 4.51 -12.84 -17.38
CA GLN A 55 4.11 -14.19 -17.81
C GLN A 55 3.60 -14.23 -19.25
N LYS A 56 2.90 -13.18 -19.73
CA LYS A 56 2.43 -13.09 -21.12
C LYS A 56 3.51 -12.71 -22.12
N GLY A 57 4.59 -12.05 -21.69
CA GLY A 57 5.73 -11.70 -22.53
C GLY A 57 6.75 -12.83 -22.80
N GLY A 58 6.59 -14.00 -22.18
CA GLY A 58 7.46 -15.17 -22.39
C GLY A 58 6.90 -16.21 -23.37
N MET A 59 5.77 -15.92 -24.02
CA MET A 59 5.14 -16.80 -25.00
C MET A 59 4.91 -16.04 -26.31
N VAL A 60 6.01 -15.53 -26.89
CA VAL A 60 6.09 -15.07 -28.29
C VAL A 60 7.42 -15.55 -28.85
#